data_AF-A0A349DMF9-F1
#
_entry.id   AF-A0A349DMF9-F1
#
_cell.length_a   1.000
_cell.length_b   1.000
_cell.length_c   1.000
_cell.angle_alpha   90.00
_cell.angle_beta   90.00
_cell.angle_gamma   90.00
#
_symmetry.space_group_name_H-M   'P 1'
#
loop_
_entity.id
_entity.type
_entity.pdbx_description
1 polymer ?
#
loop_
_entity_poly.entity_id
_entity_poly.type
_entity_poly.pdbx_seq_one_letter_code
_entity_poly.pdbx_strand_id
1 'polypeptide(L)'
;MKNLGKSFIILVWSLLTVQAFGQAQFYQKIAGTYLDARTGEIVHMLWVAKKERLVMLYQANETQLPHQKKLMIQRAIDARKRFLKVQFYKSQYVCEFTFSADFQSFRCKNPDNSQQLFKRNDLPSRTSFADFLAQFPTIYPTGTVVNIPPVPAKSKIMPPEIALKFLLTQDQELREFSNRANYTFYSTTHAQQLSDSRLVLNGLRERDQHSAQIASFRYIARLQIRDDCYSVLFGVKSITNHDIKTDRTYLANFSKTGQLMGLEVVGSLVQDDYTHTTYKGWIDQETIKVRVSSAYKVEHLNNTGIKAPGKTYQEVSEIEYFVDEGGKLEQMNRFFEDIAGRYIPEENSPMASGIHYIKKESDKRYSLQVIAFSQGSFAVAHFTSVRYEKPGEDDSWDGRLWLKSQENGSLLGLEFSANNTKLKVIQKNGMDITWYR
;
A
#
# COMPACT_ATOMS: atom_id res chain seq x y z
N MET A 1 0.83 39.02 -48.72
CA MET A 1 -0.18 38.08 -48.18
C MET A 1 0.41 36.93 -47.34
N LYS A 2 1.54 36.30 -47.69
CA LYS A 2 2.10 35.15 -46.93
C LYS A 2 2.54 35.45 -45.47
N ASN A 3 2.92 36.69 -45.14
CA ASN A 3 3.32 37.06 -43.77
C ASN A 3 2.14 37.33 -42.82
N LEU A 4 0.98 37.76 -43.34
CA LEU A 4 -0.22 37.97 -42.52
C LEU A 4 -0.79 36.66 -41.98
N GLY A 5 -0.74 35.57 -42.77
CA GLY A 5 -1.17 34.25 -42.33
C GLY A 5 -0.30 33.67 -41.21
N LYS A 6 1.03 33.88 -41.26
CA LYS A 6 1.95 33.44 -40.19
C LYS A 6 1.71 34.17 -38.88
N SER A 7 1.54 35.50 -38.91
CA SER A 7 1.24 36.28 -37.70
C SER A 7 -0.13 35.92 -37.12
N PHE A 8 -1.14 35.65 -37.96
CA PHE A 8 -2.45 35.20 -37.50
C PHE A 8 -2.39 33.81 -36.84
N ILE A 9 -1.64 32.87 -37.41
CA ILE A 9 -1.41 31.54 -36.81
C ILE A 9 -0.70 31.67 -35.46
N ILE A 10 0.33 32.51 -35.35
CA ILE A 10 1.06 32.74 -34.08
C ILE A 10 0.13 33.38 -33.04
N LEU A 11 -0.73 34.31 -33.42
CA LEU A 11 -1.67 34.97 -32.52
C LEU A 11 -2.77 34.00 -32.04
N VAL A 12 -3.30 33.16 -32.93
CA VAL A 12 -4.27 32.11 -32.57
C VAL A 12 -3.62 31.05 -31.67
N TRP A 13 -2.38 30.62 -31.98
CA TRP A 13 -1.64 29.67 -31.14
C TRP A 13 -1.33 30.23 -29.76
N SER A 14 -0.91 31.49 -29.66
CA SER A 14 -0.65 32.14 -28.37
C SER A 14 -1.93 32.36 -27.55
N LEU A 15 -3.07 32.65 -28.19
CA LEU A 15 -4.37 32.72 -27.50
C LEU A 15 -4.83 31.35 -26.99
N LEU A 16 -4.62 30.29 -27.77
CA LEU A 16 -4.94 28.92 -27.38
C LEU A 16 -4.05 28.42 -26.23
N THR A 17 -2.75 28.72 -26.25
CA THR A 17 -1.84 28.34 -25.15
C THR A 17 -2.14 29.11 -23.86
N VAL A 18 -2.48 30.41 -23.94
CA VAL A 18 -2.89 31.20 -22.77
C VAL A 18 -4.21 30.70 -22.18
N GLN A 19 -5.17 30.28 -23.01
CA GLN A 19 -6.42 29.66 -22.53
C GLN A 19 -6.18 28.30 -21.87
N ALA A 20 -5.36 27.43 -22.48
CA ALA A 20 -5.02 26.12 -21.91
C ALA A 20 -4.26 26.26 -20.57
N PHE A 21 -3.28 27.16 -20.50
CA PHE A 21 -2.52 27.43 -19.28
C PHE A 21 -3.39 28.02 -18.15
N GLY A 22 -4.29 28.97 -18.47
CA GLY A 22 -5.23 29.53 -17.51
C GLY A 22 -6.23 28.49 -16.97
N GLN A 23 -6.63 27.53 -17.81
CA GLN A 23 -7.50 26.42 -17.42
C GLN A 23 -6.80 25.44 -16.47
N ALA A 24 -5.57 25.02 -16.76
CA ALA A 24 -4.80 24.13 -15.90
C ALA A 24 -4.57 24.74 -14.49
N GLN A 25 -4.20 26.02 -14.43
CA GLN A 25 -4.06 26.75 -13.17
C GLN A 25 -5.39 26.83 -12.40
N PHE A 26 -6.49 27.10 -13.10
CA PHE A 26 -7.81 27.11 -12.48
C PHE A 26 -8.15 25.76 -11.88
N TYR A 27 -7.96 24.67 -12.61
CA TYR A 27 -8.19 23.31 -12.10
C TYR A 27 -7.35 22.99 -10.87
N GLN A 28 -6.06 23.33 -10.90
CA GLN A 28 -5.19 23.17 -9.73
C GLN A 28 -5.73 23.93 -8.51
N LYS A 29 -6.23 25.16 -8.71
CA LYS A 29 -6.81 25.98 -7.63
C LYS A 29 -8.15 25.47 -7.12
N ILE A 30 -8.97 24.82 -7.95
CA ILE A 30 -10.26 24.25 -7.53
C ILE A 30 -10.17 22.79 -7.11
N ALA A 31 -9.04 22.12 -7.34
CA ALA A 31 -8.84 20.74 -6.94
C ALA A 31 -8.92 20.58 -5.43
N GLY A 32 -9.79 19.70 -4.94
CA GLY A 32 -10.06 19.49 -3.53
C GLY A 32 -11.31 18.67 -3.29
N THR A 33 -11.59 18.42 -2.02
CA THR A 33 -12.86 17.83 -1.58
C THR A 33 -13.69 18.91 -0.91
N TYR A 34 -14.98 18.95 -1.22
CA TYR A 34 -15.89 19.96 -0.72
C TYR A 34 -17.12 19.30 -0.11
N LEU A 35 -17.60 19.85 1.00
CA LEU A 35 -18.75 19.38 1.76
C LEU A 35 -19.80 20.49 1.82
N ASP A 36 -21.06 20.15 1.53
CA ASP A 36 -22.20 20.94 1.97
C ASP A 36 -22.56 20.51 3.40
N ALA A 37 -22.31 21.38 4.37
CA ALA A 37 -22.52 21.07 5.78
C ALA A 37 -24.00 20.81 6.12
N ARG A 38 -24.94 21.33 5.32
CA ARG A 38 -26.39 21.18 5.59
C ARG A 38 -26.89 19.81 5.17
N THR A 39 -26.54 19.39 3.96
CA THR A 39 -27.04 18.14 3.37
C THR A 39 -26.11 16.96 3.63
N GLY A 40 -24.83 17.21 3.89
CA GLY A 40 -23.80 16.18 3.99
C GLY A 40 -23.26 15.73 2.63
N GLU A 41 -23.70 16.35 1.53
CA GLU A 41 -23.23 16.01 0.19
C GLU A 41 -21.78 16.43 -0.02
N ILE A 42 -21.06 15.61 -0.80
CA ILE A 42 -19.62 15.75 -1.01
C ILE A 42 -19.35 15.83 -2.51
N VAL A 43 -18.53 16.81 -2.90
CA VAL A 43 -18.00 16.94 -4.25
C VAL A 43 -16.48 16.84 -4.21
N HIS A 44 -15.93 15.89 -4.94
CA HIS A 44 -14.49 15.82 -5.19
C HIS A 44 -14.17 16.42 -6.54
N MET A 45 -13.15 17.26 -6.58
CA MET A 45 -12.55 17.81 -7.77
C MET A 45 -11.08 17.39 -7.75
N LEU A 46 -10.74 16.31 -8.46
CA LEU A 46 -9.44 15.66 -8.37
C LEU A 46 -8.64 16.02 -9.63
N TRP A 47 -7.53 16.74 -9.45
CA TRP A 47 -6.66 17.14 -10.55
C TRP A 47 -5.65 16.04 -10.87
N VAL A 48 -5.70 15.55 -12.11
CA VAL A 48 -4.76 14.56 -12.63
C VAL A 48 -3.73 15.30 -13.49
N ALA A 49 -2.66 15.78 -12.84
CA ALA A 49 -1.67 16.67 -13.46
C ALA A 49 -1.08 16.12 -14.77
N LYS A 50 -0.72 14.83 -14.82
CA LYS A 50 -0.14 14.19 -16.01
C LYS A 50 -1.02 14.27 -17.26
N LYS A 51 -2.33 14.40 -17.09
CA LYS A 51 -3.32 14.46 -18.19
C LYS A 51 -4.00 15.81 -18.30
N GLU A 52 -3.59 16.78 -17.49
CA GLU A 52 -4.22 18.10 -17.37
C GLU A 52 -5.76 18.03 -17.28
N ARG A 53 -6.28 17.03 -16.55
CA ARG A 53 -7.71 16.73 -16.46
C ARG A 53 -8.23 16.85 -15.04
N LEU A 54 -9.42 17.43 -14.92
CA LEU A 54 -10.22 17.41 -13.69
C LEU A 54 -11.18 16.23 -13.67
N VAL A 55 -11.09 15.37 -12.65
CA VAL A 55 -12.06 14.31 -12.37
C VAL A 55 -13.02 14.81 -11.29
N MET A 56 -14.32 14.83 -11.57
CA MET A 56 -15.32 15.31 -10.62
C MET A 56 -16.25 14.20 -10.17
N LEU A 57 -16.43 14.05 -8.87
CA LEU A 57 -17.26 13.01 -8.27
C LEU A 57 -18.23 13.64 -7.29
N TYR A 58 -19.48 13.21 -7.36
CA TYR A 58 -20.51 13.54 -6.38
C TYR A 58 -20.78 12.34 -5.49
N GLN A 59 -20.86 12.59 -4.18
CA GLN A 59 -21.35 11.67 -3.18
C GLN A 59 -22.51 12.31 -2.42
N ALA A 60 -23.57 11.54 -2.15
CA ALA A 60 -24.71 11.99 -1.37
C ALA A 60 -24.37 12.16 0.13
N ASN A 61 -23.41 11.38 0.63
CA ASN A 61 -22.86 11.48 2.00
C ASN A 61 -21.56 10.65 2.13
N GLU A 62 -20.89 10.76 3.28
CA GLU A 62 -19.61 10.08 3.55
C GLU A 62 -19.68 8.54 3.66
N THR A 63 -20.88 7.97 3.81
CA THR A 63 -21.08 6.52 3.93
C THR A 63 -21.30 5.83 2.58
N GLN A 64 -21.38 6.60 1.50
CA GLN A 64 -21.65 6.08 0.17
C GLN A 64 -20.47 5.25 -0.37
N LEU A 65 -20.80 4.06 -0.89
CA LEU A 65 -19.80 3.14 -1.43
C LEU A 65 -19.28 3.63 -2.80
N PRO A 66 -18.06 3.24 -3.21
CA PRO A 66 -17.43 3.72 -4.45
C PRO A 66 -18.31 3.65 -5.69
N HIS A 67 -18.96 2.50 -5.92
CA HIS A 67 -19.77 2.24 -7.11
C HIS A 67 -21.09 3.04 -7.15
N GLN A 68 -21.50 3.63 -6.04
CA GLN A 68 -22.73 4.43 -5.97
C GLN A 68 -22.48 5.91 -6.27
N LYS A 69 -21.22 6.35 -6.24
CA LYS A 69 -20.81 7.73 -6.49
C LYS A 69 -21.03 8.08 -7.95
N LYS A 70 -21.42 9.32 -8.21
CA LYS A 70 -21.75 9.77 -9.57
C LYS A 70 -20.58 10.56 -10.16
N LEU A 71 -20.13 10.16 -11.34
CA LEU A 71 -19.21 10.96 -12.14
C LEU A 71 -19.91 12.22 -12.62
N MET A 72 -19.23 13.36 -12.56
CA MET A 72 -19.66 14.61 -13.16
C MET A 72 -18.72 14.96 -14.31
N ILE A 73 -19.29 15.41 -15.42
CA ILE A 73 -18.56 15.83 -16.62
C ILE A 73 -18.66 17.35 -16.78
N GLN A 74 -17.56 17.96 -17.17
CA GLN A 74 -17.53 19.38 -17.50
C GLN A 74 -18.24 19.63 -18.83
N ARG A 75 -19.10 20.66 -18.86
CA ARG A 75 -19.77 21.15 -20.07
C ARG A 75 -19.27 22.50 -20.54
N ALA A 76 -18.96 23.39 -19.61
CA ALA A 76 -18.39 24.69 -19.91
C ALA A 76 -17.51 25.15 -18.76
N ILE A 77 -16.56 26.03 -19.07
CA ILE A 77 -15.62 26.61 -18.12
C ILE A 77 -15.40 28.09 -18.46
N ASP A 78 -15.35 28.92 -17.44
CA ASP A 78 -14.83 30.28 -17.53
C ASP A 78 -13.93 30.52 -16.32
N ALA A 79 -12.63 30.29 -16.50
CA ALA A 79 -11.63 30.43 -15.45
C ALA A 79 -11.55 31.86 -14.90
N ARG A 80 -11.83 32.88 -15.73
CA ARG A 80 -11.80 34.29 -15.31
C ARG A 80 -12.97 34.62 -14.39
N LYS A 81 -14.15 34.06 -14.68
CA LYS A 81 -15.33 34.16 -13.82
C LYS A 81 -15.36 33.12 -12.69
N ARG A 82 -14.34 32.27 -12.59
CA ARG A 82 -14.25 31.16 -11.64
C ARG A 82 -15.51 30.28 -11.69
N PHE A 83 -15.88 29.89 -12.90
CA PHE A 83 -17.14 29.24 -13.20
C PHE A 83 -16.92 27.90 -13.90
N LEU A 84 -17.74 26.92 -13.52
CA LEU A 84 -17.79 25.60 -14.13
C LEU A 84 -19.24 25.14 -14.30
N LYS A 85 -19.63 24.77 -15.52
CA LYS A 85 -20.92 24.11 -15.76
C LYS A 85 -20.70 22.61 -15.81
N VAL A 86 -21.38 21.88 -14.95
CA VAL A 86 -21.21 20.43 -14.78
C VAL A 86 -22.50 19.68 -15.08
N GLN A 87 -22.39 18.49 -15.64
CA GLN A 87 -23.50 17.57 -15.84
C GLN A 87 -23.19 16.25 -15.17
N PHE A 88 -24.19 15.64 -14.53
CA PHE A 88 -24.06 14.30 -14.00
C PHE A 88 -23.98 13.30 -15.16
N TYR A 89 -22.98 12.42 -15.14
CA TYR A 89 -22.76 11.45 -16.21
C TYR A 89 -24.03 10.61 -16.42
N LYS A 90 -24.46 10.50 -17.69
CA LYS A 90 -25.71 9.82 -18.11
C LYS A 90 -27.00 10.39 -17.47
N SER A 91 -27.02 11.67 -17.09
CA SER A 91 -28.21 12.36 -16.57
C SER A 91 -28.39 13.72 -17.26
N GLN A 92 -29.63 14.22 -17.35
CA GLN A 92 -29.91 15.59 -17.82
C GLN A 92 -29.72 16.66 -16.74
N TYR A 93 -29.35 16.25 -15.52
CA TYR A 93 -29.11 17.16 -14.41
C TYR A 93 -27.82 17.95 -14.61
N VAL A 94 -27.94 19.28 -14.70
CA VAL A 94 -26.84 20.23 -14.91
C VAL A 94 -26.81 21.24 -13.77
N CYS A 95 -25.67 21.38 -13.10
CA CYS A 95 -25.45 22.43 -12.10
C CYS A 95 -24.36 23.41 -12.57
N GLU A 96 -24.46 24.65 -12.10
CA GLU A 96 -23.47 25.69 -12.27
C GLU A 96 -22.69 25.92 -10.97
N PHE A 97 -21.38 25.70 -11.00
CA PHE A 97 -20.47 25.95 -9.90
C PHE A 97 -19.81 27.32 -10.08
N THR A 98 -20.01 28.20 -9.10
CA THR A 98 -19.33 29.50 -9.03
C THR A 98 -18.44 29.53 -7.80
N PHE A 99 -17.13 29.62 -8.00
CA PHE A 99 -16.15 29.59 -6.92
C PHE A 99 -15.92 30.97 -6.33
N SER A 100 -15.71 30.97 -5.01
CA SER A 100 -15.20 32.11 -4.25
C SER A 100 -13.80 32.50 -4.69
N ALA A 101 -13.38 33.72 -4.35
CA ALA A 101 -12.11 34.29 -4.81
C ALA A 101 -10.87 33.55 -4.28
N ASP A 102 -10.98 32.96 -3.10
CA ASP A 102 -9.94 32.16 -2.43
C ASP A 102 -10.00 30.67 -2.83
N PHE A 103 -10.98 30.29 -3.66
CA PHE A 103 -11.26 28.91 -4.06
C PHE A 103 -11.53 27.95 -2.89
N GLN A 104 -11.87 28.47 -1.71
CA GLN A 104 -12.18 27.65 -0.52
C GLN A 104 -13.63 27.18 -0.48
N SER A 105 -14.48 27.73 -1.35
CA SER A 105 -15.87 27.34 -1.47
C SER A 105 -16.42 27.58 -2.87
N PHE A 106 -17.51 26.90 -3.19
CA PHE A 106 -18.31 27.22 -4.37
C PHE A 106 -19.79 27.13 -4.06
N ARG A 107 -20.58 27.89 -4.81
CA ARG A 107 -22.04 27.75 -4.85
C ARG A 107 -22.40 26.87 -6.03
N CYS A 108 -23.17 25.81 -5.79
CA CYS A 108 -23.86 25.06 -6.84
C CYS A 108 -25.24 25.66 -7.01
N LYS A 109 -25.55 26.14 -8.22
CA LYS A 109 -26.91 26.53 -8.62
C LYS A 109 -27.55 25.38 -9.39
N ASN A 110 -28.58 24.81 -8.80
CA ASN A 110 -29.32 23.67 -9.32
C ASN A 110 -30.27 24.10 -10.47
N PRO A 111 -30.79 23.14 -11.27
CA PRO A 111 -31.75 23.45 -12.35
C PRO A 111 -33.01 24.18 -11.87
N ASP A 112 -33.44 23.96 -10.63
CA ASP A 112 -34.58 24.61 -9.98
C ASP A 112 -34.24 25.99 -9.39
N ASN A 113 -33.03 26.50 -9.64
CA ASN A 113 -32.44 27.71 -9.05
C ASN A 113 -32.16 27.66 -7.54
N SER A 114 -32.38 26.52 -6.87
CA SER A 114 -31.91 26.34 -5.51
C SER A 114 -30.37 26.42 -5.46
N GLN A 115 -29.84 26.85 -4.31
CA GLN A 115 -28.40 27.03 -4.13
C GLN A 115 -27.89 26.22 -2.94
N GLN A 116 -26.74 25.59 -3.18
CA GLN A 116 -25.99 24.86 -2.17
C GLN A 116 -24.60 25.47 -2.02
N LEU A 117 -24.09 25.50 -0.79
CA LEU A 117 -22.77 26.04 -0.49
C LEU A 117 -21.85 24.91 -0.07
N PHE A 118 -20.90 24.61 -0.94
CA PHE A 118 -19.86 23.62 -0.70
C PHE A 118 -18.60 24.32 -0.23
N LYS A 119 -18.05 23.90 0.91
CA LYS A 119 -16.78 24.41 1.46
C LYS A 119 -15.73 23.31 1.43
N ARG A 120 -14.47 23.67 1.21
CA ARG A 120 -13.35 22.73 1.24
C ARG A 120 -13.30 22.01 2.58
N ASN A 121 -13.16 20.70 2.51
CA ASN A 121 -12.97 19.82 3.64
C ASN A 121 -12.21 18.58 3.16
N ASP A 122 -10.95 18.45 3.59
CA ASP A 122 -10.09 17.35 3.17
C ASP A 122 -10.49 16.00 3.79
N LEU A 123 -11.27 16.01 4.88
CA LEU A 123 -11.78 14.84 5.58
C LEU A 123 -13.28 15.01 5.89
N PRO A 124 -14.16 14.89 4.89
CA PRO A 124 -15.58 15.22 5.01
C PRO A 124 -16.39 14.23 5.87
N SER A 125 -15.81 13.11 6.32
CA SER A 125 -16.51 12.13 7.14
C SER A 125 -16.79 12.67 8.56
N ARG A 126 -18.08 12.74 8.91
CA ARG A 126 -18.56 13.13 10.25
C ARG A 126 -18.79 11.93 11.16
N THR A 127 -18.60 10.71 10.65
CA THR A 127 -18.71 9.46 11.42
C THR A 127 -17.87 9.53 12.70
N SER A 128 -18.47 9.26 13.85
CA SER A 128 -17.75 9.20 15.13
C SER A 128 -16.89 7.94 15.20
N PHE A 129 -15.90 7.92 16.10
CA PHE A 129 -15.11 6.70 16.31
C PHE A 129 -15.97 5.53 16.83
N ALA A 130 -16.96 5.81 17.68
CA ALA A 130 -17.90 4.80 18.16
C ALA A 130 -18.72 4.18 17.01
N ASP A 131 -19.21 5.01 16.08
CA ASP A 131 -19.96 4.52 14.90
C ASP A 131 -19.09 3.70 13.96
N PHE A 132 -17.81 4.07 13.82
CA PHE A 132 -16.81 3.29 13.09
C PHE A 132 -16.60 1.93 13.73
N LEU A 133 -16.37 1.89 15.05
CA LEU A 133 -16.21 0.62 15.79
C LEU A 133 -17.45 -0.26 15.72
N ALA A 134 -18.66 0.32 15.74
CA ALA A 134 -19.91 -0.42 15.67
C ALA A 134 -20.11 -1.16 14.33
N GLN A 135 -19.35 -0.84 13.29
CA GLN A 135 -19.39 -1.57 12.02
C GLN A 135 -18.70 -2.93 12.08
N PHE A 136 -17.84 -3.16 13.07
CA PHE A 136 -17.08 -4.40 13.21
C PHE A 136 -17.87 -5.41 14.06
N PRO A 137 -18.08 -6.65 13.58
CA PRO A 137 -18.67 -7.69 14.41
C PRO A 137 -17.73 -8.00 15.58
N THR A 138 -18.28 -8.16 16.78
CA THR A 138 -17.45 -8.43 17.97
C THR A 138 -17.15 -9.92 18.08
N ILE A 139 -15.88 -10.24 18.27
CA ILE A 139 -15.39 -11.60 18.54
C ILE A 139 -14.59 -11.52 19.83
N TYR A 140 -14.98 -12.32 20.82
CA TYR A 140 -14.24 -12.44 22.07
C TYR A 140 -13.33 -13.66 21.97
N PRO A 141 -12.01 -13.54 22.19
CA PRO A 141 -11.13 -14.69 22.33
C PRO A 141 -11.50 -15.46 23.61
N THR A 142 -12.39 -16.46 23.49
CA THR A 142 -12.86 -17.26 24.63
C THR A 142 -11.97 -18.48 24.82
N GLY A 143 -10.74 -18.32 25.28
CA GLY A 143 -9.78 -19.44 25.48
C GLY A 143 -9.53 -20.32 24.24
N THR A 144 -10.08 -19.93 23.08
CA THR A 144 -10.01 -20.64 21.81
C THR A 144 -9.27 -19.75 20.83
N VAL A 145 -8.37 -20.37 20.08
CA VAL A 145 -7.55 -19.69 19.08
C VAL A 145 -8.44 -19.17 17.95
N VAL A 146 -8.42 -17.86 17.71
CA VAL A 146 -9.09 -17.21 16.59
C VAL A 146 -8.19 -17.28 15.36
N ASN A 147 -8.57 -18.11 14.39
CA ASN A 147 -7.91 -18.15 13.07
C ASN A 147 -8.25 -16.89 12.27
N ILE A 148 -7.23 -16.19 11.79
CA ILE A 148 -7.40 -15.01 10.94
C ILE A 148 -7.28 -15.42 9.47
N PRO A 149 -8.40 -15.46 8.73
CA PRO A 149 -8.33 -15.70 7.30
C PRO A 149 -7.78 -14.46 6.56
N PRO A 150 -7.24 -14.64 5.34
CA PRO A 150 -7.18 -13.56 4.36
C PRO A 150 -8.59 -12.95 4.18
N VAL A 151 -8.66 -11.71 3.68
CA VAL A 151 -9.89 -10.90 3.65
C VAL A 151 -11.15 -11.73 3.32
N PRO A 152 -12.07 -11.96 4.30
CA PRO A 152 -13.20 -12.86 4.14
C PRO A 152 -14.10 -12.47 2.96
N ALA A 153 -14.60 -13.46 2.21
CA ALA A 153 -15.45 -13.23 1.04
C ALA A 153 -16.71 -12.39 1.35
N LYS A 154 -17.33 -12.59 2.52
CA LYS A 154 -18.57 -11.92 2.96
C LYS A 154 -18.34 -10.65 3.79
N SER A 155 -17.11 -10.15 3.89
CA SER A 155 -16.81 -8.95 4.68
C SER A 155 -17.43 -7.67 4.09
N LYS A 156 -17.95 -6.80 4.97
CA LYS A 156 -18.63 -5.55 4.60
C LYS A 156 -17.61 -4.53 4.09
N ILE A 157 -17.89 -3.88 2.96
CA ILE A 157 -17.03 -2.83 2.39
C ILE A 157 -17.10 -1.56 3.26
N MET A 158 -15.94 -0.98 3.53
CA MET A 158 -15.76 0.29 4.21
C MET A 158 -15.84 1.45 3.21
N PRO A 159 -16.68 2.48 3.47
CA PRO A 159 -16.73 3.68 2.65
C PRO A 159 -15.36 4.41 2.59
N PRO A 160 -14.95 4.96 1.43
CA PRO A 160 -13.64 5.58 1.27
C PRO A 160 -13.35 6.71 2.26
N GLU A 161 -14.33 7.57 2.56
CA GLU A 161 -14.10 8.70 3.47
C GLU A 161 -13.90 8.25 4.92
N ILE A 162 -14.46 7.10 5.30
CA ILE A 162 -14.26 6.48 6.62
C ILE A 162 -12.86 5.85 6.69
N ALA A 163 -12.46 5.10 5.66
CA ALA A 163 -11.12 4.52 5.57
C ALA A 163 -10.03 5.60 5.57
N LEU A 164 -10.25 6.71 4.87
CA LEU A 164 -9.35 7.86 4.87
C LEU A 164 -9.21 8.44 6.27
N LYS A 165 -10.33 8.74 6.94
CA LYS A 165 -10.35 9.39 8.26
C LYS A 165 -9.68 8.56 9.36
N PHE A 166 -9.98 7.27 9.44
CA PHE A 166 -9.57 6.44 10.58
C PHE A 166 -8.30 5.63 10.33
N LEU A 167 -7.95 5.33 9.07
CA LEU A 167 -6.82 4.46 8.74
C LEU A 167 -5.72 5.21 7.99
N LEU A 168 -6.03 5.69 6.79
CA LEU A 168 -4.98 6.17 5.86
C LEU A 168 -4.33 7.49 6.28
N THR A 169 -5.02 8.35 7.03
CA THR A 169 -4.41 9.58 7.57
C THR A 169 -3.53 9.32 8.78
N GLN A 170 -3.79 8.24 9.52
CA GLN A 170 -3.08 7.90 10.75
C GLN A 170 -1.84 7.04 10.51
N ASP A 171 -1.76 6.36 9.35
CA ASP A 171 -0.63 5.50 9.00
C ASP A 171 -0.10 5.77 7.58
N GLN A 172 1.16 6.16 7.48
CA GLN A 172 1.80 6.50 6.21
C GLN A 172 2.07 5.25 5.36
N GLU A 173 2.55 4.17 5.95
CA GLU A 173 2.91 2.95 5.23
C GLU A 173 1.68 2.29 4.59
N LEU A 174 0.57 2.21 5.31
CA LEU A 174 -0.72 1.74 4.81
C LEU A 174 -1.24 2.64 3.68
N ARG A 175 -1.04 3.96 3.79
CA ARG A 175 -1.40 4.91 2.72
C ARG A 175 -0.58 4.69 1.47
N GLU A 176 0.73 4.55 1.60
CA GLU A 176 1.65 4.27 0.51
C GLU A 176 1.37 2.90 -0.12
N PHE A 177 1.17 1.87 0.70
CA PHE A 177 0.75 0.54 0.26
C PHE A 177 -0.56 0.59 -0.53
N SER A 178 -1.55 1.34 -0.05
CA SER A 178 -2.84 1.47 -0.75
C SER A 178 -2.72 2.25 -2.05
N ASN A 179 -1.77 3.19 -2.13
CA ASN A 179 -1.61 4.08 -3.26
C ASN A 179 -0.59 3.61 -4.30
N ARG A 180 0.25 2.58 -4.01
CA ARG A 180 1.44 2.10 -4.77
C ARG A 180 1.76 2.98 -5.99
N ALA A 181 2.17 4.22 -5.73
CA ALA A 181 2.85 4.99 -6.75
C ALA A 181 4.21 4.30 -6.91
N ASN A 182 4.58 3.95 -8.14
CA ASN A 182 5.89 3.37 -8.44
C ASN A 182 7.01 4.06 -7.65
N TYR A 183 7.99 3.26 -7.23
CA TYR A 183 9.19 3.50 -6.43
C TYR A 183 10.07 4.73 -6.74
N THR A 184 9.63 5.66 -7.57
CA THR A 184 10.33 6.90 -7.87
C THR A 184 9.30 7.96 -8.17
N PHE A 185 9.01 8.85 -7.23
CA PHE A 185 8.71 10.28 -7.41
C PHE A 185 8.40 10.84 -6.01
N TYR A 186 9.45 11.28 -5.33
CA TYR A 186 9.37 12.00 -4.06
C TYR A 186 8.57 13.31 -4.21
N SER A 187 7.98 13.74 -3.08
CA SER A 187 7.47 15.09 -2.80
C SER A 187 6.13 15.49 -3.44
N THR A 188 5.03 14.93 -2.94
CA THR A 188 3.69 15.54 -3.10
C THR A 188 3.16 16.07 -1.77
N THR A 189 2.38 17.16 -1.82
CA THR A 189 1.73 17.74 -0.63
C THR A 189 0.69 16.78 -0.05
N HIS A 190 0.36 16.91 1.25
CA HIS A 190 -0.65 16.07 1.90
C HIS A 190 -2.00 16.05 1.16
N ALA A 191 -2.44 17.19 0.64
CA ALA A 191 -3.67 17.29 -0.15
C ALA A 191 -3.64 16.46 -1.45
N GLN A 192 -2.48 16.39 -2.10
CA GLN A 192 -2.29 15.55 -3.29
C GLN A 192 -2.32 14.06 -2.92
N GLN A 193 -1.69 13.68 -1.81
CA GLN A 193 -1.71 12.29 -1.31
C GLN A 193 -3.14 11.80 -1.03
N LEU A 194 -3.97 12.63 -0.39
CA LEU A 194 -5.38 12.30 -0.13
C LEU A 194 -6.19 12.24 -1.42
N SER A 195 -5.90 13.10 -2.40
CA SER A 195 -6.55 13.08 -3.71
C SER A 195 -6.22 11.79 -4.47
N ASP A 196 -4.97 11.36 -4.44
CA ASP A 196 -4.51 10.11 -5.05
C ASP A 196 -5.19 8.89 -4.37
N SER A 197 -5.27 8.88 -3.03
CA SER A 197 -6.01 7.84 -2.31
C SER A 197 -7.48 7.80 -2.70
N ARG A 198 -8.15 8.96 -2.89
CA ARG A 198 -9.53 8.98 -3.38
C ARG A 198 -9.66 8.42 -4.79
N LEU A 199 -8.73 8.71 -5.69
CA LEU A 199 -8.76 8.14 -7.04
C LEU A 199 -8.67 6.60 -7.00
N VAL A 200 -7.77 6.06 -6.16
CA VAL A 200 -7.58 4.61 -6.01
C VAL A 200 -8.79 3.95 -5.35
N LEU A 201 -9.30 4.51 -4.25
CA LEU A 201 -10.45 3.96 -3.52
C LEU A 201 -11.76 4.02 -4.31
N ASN A 202 -11.85 4.92 -5.29
CA ASN A 202 -12.98 5.00 -6.21
C ASN A 202 -12.78 4.20 -7.50
N GLY A 203 -11.62 3.56 -7.69
CA GLY A 203 -11.30 2.79 -8.89
C GLY A 203 -11.19 3.63 -10.17
N LEU A 204 -10.79 4.91 -10.03
CA LEU A 204 -10.76 5.89 -11.13
C LEU A 204 -9.35 6.25 -11.59
N ARG A 205 -8.32 5.61 -11.03
CA ARG A 205 -6.95 5.76 -11.55
C ARG A 205 -6.85 5.01 -12.88
N GLU A 206 -6.67 5.76 -13.97
CA GLU A 206 -6.76 5.23 -15.34
C GLU A 206 -5.60 4.30 -15.71
N ARG A 207 -5.93 3.30 -16.55
CA ARG A 207 -4.99 2.43 -17.27
C ARG A 207 -4.30 3.20 -18.41
N ASP A 208 -3.53 4.23 -18.11
CA ASP A 208 -2.45 4.55 -19.05
C ASP A 208 -1.34 3.55 -18.78
N GLN A 209 -1.03 2.79 -19.83
CA GLN A 209 -0.03 1.72 -19.92
C GLN A 209 0.75 1.53 -18.60
N HIS A 210 0.33 0.54 -17.79
CA HIS A 210 0.99 -0.04 -16.61
C HIS A 210 0.43 0.19 -15.17
N SER A 211 -0.59 1.02 -14.88
CA SER A 211 -1.12 1.05 -13.48
C SER A 211 -2.55 1.57 -13.22
N ALA A 212 -3.62 0.81 -13.53
CA ALA A 212 -4.87 0.95 -12.78
C ALA A 212 -4.71 0.20 -11.46
N GLN A 213 -4.86 0.96 -10.38
CA GLN A 213 -4.84 0.44 -9.03
C GLN A 213 -6.21 0.71 -8.41
N ILE A 214 -6.79 -0.34 -7.86
CA ILE A 214 -8.01 -0.27 -7.08
C ILE A 214 -7.66 -0.78 -5.69
N ALA A 215 -8.07 -0.07 -4.66
CA ALA A 215 -8.01 -0.54 -3.28
C ALA A 215 -9.40 -0.46 -2.65
N SER A 216 -9.74 -1.43 -1.81
CA SER A 216 -10.98 -1.41 -1.03
C SER A 216 -10.72 -1.90 0.38
N PHE A 217 -11.30 -1.20 1.34
CA PHE A 217 -11.22 -1.51 2.75
C PHE A 217 -12.46 -2.29 3.17
N ARG A 218 -12.32 -3.20 4.14
CA ARG A 218 -13.42 -4.05 4.62
C ARG A 218 -13.38 -4.20 6.14
N TYR A 219 -14.55 -4.14 6.75
CA TYR A 219 -14.73 -4.47 8.16
C TYR A 219 -14.66 -6.00 8.33
N ILE A 220 -13.79 -6.49 9.22
CA ILE A 220 -13.65 -7.93 9.48
C ILE A 220 -14.18 -8.27 10.87
N ALA A 221 -13.53 -7.77 11.93
CA ALA A 221 -13.94 -8.07 13.30
C ALA A 221 -13.39 -7.04 14.30
N ARG A 222 -13.98 -7.01 15.49
CA ARG A 222 -13.43 -6.35 16.68
C ARG A 222 -13.05 -7.44 17.67
N LEU A 223 -11.83 -7.36 18.21
CA LEU A 223 -11.28 -8.30 19.15
C LEU A 223 -11.11 -7.62 20.51
N GLN A 224 -11.37 -8.38 21.58
CA GLN A 224 -11.00 -7.96 22.94
C GLN A 224 -9.66 -8.60 23.27
N ILE A 225 -8.56 -7.93 22.94
CA ILE A 225 -7.20 -8.37 23.27
C ILE A 225 -6.74 -7.71 24.59
N ARG A 226 -7.03 -6.41 24.75
CA ARG A 226 -6.80 -5.65 25.98
C ARG A 226 -7.98 -4.73 26.28
N ASP A 227 -8.11 -4.35 27.54
CA ASP A 227 -9.21 -3.51 28.02
C ASP A 227 -8.99 -2.00 27.80
N ASP A 228 -7.73 -1.57 27.68
CA ASP A 228 -7.32 -0.17 27.50
C ASP A 228 -7.42 0.32 26.04
N CYS A 229 -7.46 -0.59 25.07
CA CYS A 229 -7.57 -0.28 23.65
C CYS A 229 -8.81 -0.87 22.99
N TYR A 230 -8.98 -0.61 21.70
CA TYR A 230 -9.89 -1.33 20.82
C TYR A 230 -9.08 -1.99 19.70
N SER A 231 -9.07 -3.31 19.66
CA SER A 231 -8.43 -4.07 18.59
C SER A 231 -9.44 -4.39 17.48
N VAL A 232 -9.12 -4.06 16.23
CA VAL A 232 -9.97 -4.38 15.08
C VAL A 232 -9.17 -5.06 13.99
N LEU A 233 -9.80 -6.06 13.37
CA LEU A 233 -9.37 -6.63 12.11
C LEU A 233 -10.07 -5.90 10.98
N PHE A 234 -9.29 -5.41 10.01
CA PHE A 234 -9.82 -4.90 8.74
C PHE A 234 -9.06 -5.47 7.55
N GLY A 235 -9.76 -5.60 6.43
CA GLY A 235 -9.21 -6.12 5.19
C GLY A 235 -8.89 -5.01 4.20
N VAL A 236 -7.79 -5.15 3.48
CA VAL A 236 -7.43 -4.34 2.31
C VAL A 236 -7.29 -5.26 1.12
N LYS A 237 -8.19 -5.11 0.15
CA LYS A 237 -8.03 -5.74 -1.16
C LYS A 237 -7.45 -4.71 -2.12
N SER A 238 -6.30 -4.98 -2.71
CA SER A 238 -5.75 -4.17 -3.80
C SER A 238 -5.42 -5.00 -5.02
N ILE A 239 -5.78 -4.47 -6.19
CA ILE A 239 -5.51 -5.05 -7.50
C ILE A 239 -4.68 -4.04 -8.27
N THR A 240 -3.53 -4.48 -8.80
CA THR A 240 -2.69 -3.68 -9.71
C THR A 240 -2.74 -4.24 -11.14
N ASN A 241 -2.25 -3.46 -12.11
CA ASN A 241 -2.28 -3.82 -13.54
C ASN A 241 -1.43 -5.03 -13.96
N HIS A 242 -0.60 -5.59 -13.08
CA HIS A 242 0.15 -6.83 -13.35
C HIS A 242 -0.56 -8.03 -12.72
N ASP A 243 -1.89 -7.94 -12.57
CA ASP A 243 -2.74 -8.89 -11.86
C ASP A 243 -2.26 -9.25 -10.44
N ILE A 244 -1.41 -8.39 -9.84
CA ILE A 244 -1.01 -8.55 -8.45
C ILE A 244 -2.23 -8.29 -7.61
N LYS A 245 -2.78 -9.39 -7.08
CA LYS A 245 -3.90 -9.38 -6.16
C LYS A 245 -3.33 -9.51 -4.76
N THR A 246 -3.59 -8.48 -3.96
CA THR A 246 -3.20 -8.45 -2.56
C THR A 246 -4.46 -8.37 -1.73
N ASP A 247 -4.68 -9.40 -0.92
CA ASP A 247 -5.74 -9.44 0.09
C ASP A 247 -5.06 -9.52 1.45
N ARG A 248 -4.91 -8.39 2.13
CA ARG A 248 -4.29 -8.30 3.45
C ARG A 248 -5.33 -8.06 4.53
N THR A 249 -5.26 -8.80 5.62
CA THR A 249 -5.97 -8.57 6.87
C THR A 249 -4.98 -7.95 7.85
N TYR A 250 -5.32 -6.77 8.34
CA TYR A 250 -4.54 -6.05 9.35
C TYR A 250 -5.20 -6.19 10.72
N LEU A 251 -4.38 -6.26 11.76
CA LEU A 251 -4.78 -6.02 13.15
C LEU A 251 -4.36 -4.59 13.50
N ALA A 252 -5.33 -3.77 13.87
CA ALA A 252 -5.09 -2.41 14.35
C ALA A 252 -5.60 -2.25 15.78
N ASN A 253 -4.77 -1.62 16.60
CA ASN A 253 -5.14 -1.18 17.94
C ASN A 253 -5.39 0.32 17.93
N PHE A 254 -6.52 0.72 18.51
CA PHE A 254 -6.90 2.12 18.66
C PHE A 254 -7.04 2.47 20.13
N SER A 255 -6.68 3.70 20.49
CA SER A 255 -7.02 4.27 21.79
C SER A 255 -8.55 4.38 21.94
N LYS A 256 -9.03 4.59 23.16
CA LYS A 256 -10.46 4.89 23.39
C LYS A 256 -10.94 6.16 22.69
N THR A 257 -10.02 7.07 22.33
CA THR A 257 -10.32 8.31 21.59
C THR A 257 -10.24 8.15 20.07
N GLY A 258 -9.81 6.98 19.57
CA GLY A 258 -9.76 6.67 18.13
C GLY A 258 -8.42 6.96 17.46
N GLN A 259 -7.36 7.20 18.24
CA GLN A 259 -6.00 7.30 17.73
C GLN A 259 -5.45 5.90 17.42
N LEU A 260 -4.88 5.71 16.23
CA LEU A 260 -4.19 4.46 15.89
C LEU A 260 -2.90 4.33 16.72
N MET A 261 -2.75 3.20 17.42
CA MET A 261 -1.63 2.92 18.32
C MET A 261 -0.67 1.89 17.75
N GLY A 262 -1.18 0.89 17.02
CA GLY A 262 -0.38 -0.15 16.37
C GLY A 262 -1.12 -0.76 15.20
N LEU A 263 -0.38 -1.26 14.21
CA LEU A 263 -0.92 -1.83 12.98
C LEU A 263 0.01 -2.92 12.45
N GLU A 264 -0.48 -4.14 12.30
CA GLU A 264 0.31 -5.25 11.73
C GLU A 264 -0.46 -6.10 10.73
N VAL A 265 0.26 -6.70 9.77
CA VAL A 265 -0.33 -7.64 8.80
C VAL A 265 -0.39 -9.03 9.42
N VAL A 266 -1.60 -9.47 9.76
CA VAL A 266 -1.83 -10.75 10.45
C VAL A 266 -2.49 -11.81 9.56
N GLY A 267 -2.94 -11.44 8.36
CA GLY A 267 -3.43 -12.38 7.36
C GLY A 267 -3.19 -11.84 5.96
N SER A 268 -2.87 -12.69 4.99
CA SER A 268 -2.53 -12.19 3.66
C SER A 268 -2.58 -13.28 2.60
N LEU A 269 -3.00 -12.90 1.41
CA LEU A 269 -2.78 -13.61 0.15
C LEU A 269 -2.25 -12.60 -0.85
N VAL A 270 -0.96 -12.69 -1.16
CA VAL A 270 -0.29 -11.89 -2.20
C VAL A 270 0.15 -12.84 -3.29
N GLN A 271 -0.27 -12.55 -4.51
CA GLN A 271 0.13 -13.29 -5.68
C GLN A 271 0.57 -12.32 -6.75
N ASP A 272 1.80 -12.49 -7.24
CA ASP A 272 2.29 -11.93 -8.50
C ASP A 272 2.88 -13.06 -9.36
N ASP A 273 3.41 -12.71 -10.53
CA ASP A 273 3.92 -13.69 -11.50
C ASP A 273 5.10 -14.52 -10.96
N TYR A 274 5.87 -13.96 -10.02
CA TYR A 274 7.13 -14.53 -9.54
C TYR A 274 7.07 -14.96 -8.07
N THR A 275 6.15 -14.40 -7.29
CA THR A 275 6.05 -14.60 -5.86
C THR A 275 4.63 -14.88 -5.41
N HIS A 276 4.51 -15.82 -4.50
CA HIS A 276 3.26 -16.14 -3.82
C HIS A 276 3.52 -16.10 -2.33
N THR A 277 2.97 -15.11 -1.64
CA THR A 277 3.15 -14.94 -0.20
C THR A 277 1.82 -15.06 0.54
N THR A 278 1.79 -15.95 1.53
CA THR A 278 0.63 -16.16 2.41
C THR A 278 0.98 -15.85 3.85
N TYR A 279 0.08 -15.17 4.55
CA TYR A 279 0.16 -14.96 5.99
C TYR A 279 -1.07 -15.63 6.61
N LYS A 280 -0.84 -16.46 7.62
CA LYS A 280 -1.89 -17.10 8.41
C LYS A 280 -1.71 -16.68 9.85
N GLY A 281 -2.70 -15.97 10.40
CA GLY A 281 -2.66 -15.44 11.76
C GLY A 281 -3.50 -16.27 12.71
N TRP A 282 -3.09 -16.31 13.97
CA TRP A 282 -3.79 -16.90 15.09
C TRP A 282 -3.71 -15.94 16.27
N ILE A 283 -4.84 -15.71 16.93
CA ILE A 283 -4.90 -14.89 18.13
C ILE A 283 -5.53 -15.71 19.24
N ASP A 284 -4.81 -15.85 20.35
CA ASP A 284 -5.38 -16.30 21.62
C ASP A 284 -5.36 -15.16 22.64
N GLN A 285 -5.59 -15.45 23.93
CA GLN A 285 -5.67 -14.41 24.96
C GLN A 285 -4.33 -13.74 25.27
N GLU A 286 -3.21 -14.39 24.94
CA GLU A 286 -1.87 -13.96 25.38
C GLU A 286 -0.91 -13.74 24.22
N THR A 287 -1.17 -14.34 23.07
CA THR A 287 -0.25 -14.38 21.93
C THR A 287 -0.95 -14.13 20.60
N ILE A 288 -0.26 -13.40 19.74
CA ILE A 288 -0.62 -13.20 18.34
C ILE A 288 0.48 -13.86 17.52
N LYS A 289 0.16 -14.95 16.80
CA LYS A 289 1.11 -15.66 15.96
C LYS A 289 0.78 -15.50 14.49
N VAL A 290 1.78 -15.29 13.66
CA VAL A 290 1.62 -15.14 12.21
C VAL A 290 2.64 -16.02 11.51
N ARG A 291 2.15 -17.01 10.75
CA ARG A 291 3.00 -17.80 9.87
C ARG A 291 3.02 -17.17 8.48
N VAL A 292 4.21 -16.86 8.00
CA VAL A 292 4.48 -16.30 6.68
C VAL A 292 5.11 -17.37 5.82
N SER A 293 4.50 -17.67 4.68
CA SER A 293 5.05 -18.57 3.67
C SER A 293 5.17 -17.85 2.34
N SER A 294 6.41 -17.68 1.85
CA SER A 294 6.72 -17.03 0.58
C SER A 294 7.30 -18.05 -0.39
N ALA A 295 6.62 -18.28 -1.51
CA ALA A 295 7.10 -19.12 -2.59
C ALA A 295 7.60 -18.25 -3.76
N TYR A 296 8.74 -18.64 -4.35
CA TYR A 296 9.44 -17.89 -5.40
C TYR A 296 9.60 -18.78 -6.64
N LYS A 297 9.14 -18.30 -7.79
CA LYS A 297 9.39 -18.94 -9.10
C LYS A 297 10.61 -18.31 -9.75
N VAL A 298 11.52 -19.15 -10.23
CA VAL A 298 12.71 -18.72 -10.98
C VAL A 298 12.49 -19.00 -12.45
N GLU A 299 11.92 -18.04 -13.18
CA GLU A 299 11.59 -18.20 -14.61
C GLU A 299 12.74 -17.82 -15.57
N HIS A 300 13.81 -17.18 -15.07
CA HIS A 300 14.91 -16.67 -15.92
C HIS A 300 16.27 -17.35 -15.72
N LEU A 301 16.30 -18.69 -15.70
CA LEU A 301 17.57 -19.42 -15.81
C LEU A 301 17.90 -19.88 -17.24
N ASN A 302 16.96 -19.77 -18.19
CA ASN A 302 17.17 -20.22 -19.57
C ASN A 302 18.30 -19.48 -20.32
N ASN A 303 18.61 -18.24 -19.95
CA ASN A 303 19.70 -17.46 -20.58
C ASN A 303 21.08 -17.63 -19.92
N THR A 304 21.20 -18.49 -18.90
CA THR A 304 22.46 -18.70 -18.16
C THR A 304 23.07 -20.09 -18.39
N GLY A 305 22.46 -20.93 -19.22
CA GLY A 305 22.89 -22.34 -19.42
C GLY A 305 22.62 -23.26 -18.22
N ILE A 306 22.08 -22.72 -17.13
CA ILE A 306 21.75 -23.42 -15.89
C ILE A 306 20.39 -24.14 -16.08
N LYS A 307 20.43 -25.47 -16.24
CA LYS A 307 19.22 -26.33 -16.23
C LYS A 307 18.62 -26.42 -14.83
N ALA A 308 17.96 -25.36 -14.36
CA ALA A 308 16.97 -25.46 -13.28
C ALA A 308 15.66 -24.70 -13.57
N PRO A 309 15.08 -24.77 -14.79
CA PRO A 309 13.75 -24.23 -15.03
C PRO A 309 12.71 -24.97 -14.16
N GLY A 310 11.86 -24.22 -13.45
CA GLY A 310 10.68 -24.77 -12.76
C GLY A 310 10.84 -25.14 -11.28
N LYS A 311 11.98 -24.89 -10.63
CA LYS A 311 12.07 -25.05 -9.16
C LYS A 311 11.40 -23.88 -8.45
N THR A 312 10.48 -24.19 -7.53
CA THR A 312 9.88 -23.23 -6.61
C THR A 312 10.65 -23.29 -5.29
N TYR A 313 11.17 -22.15 -4.84
CA TYR A 313 11.80 -22.04 -3.52
C TYR A 313 10.80 -21.49 -2.51
N GLN A 314 10.86 -21.94 -1.27
CA GLN A 314 9.94 -21.50 -0.23
C GLN A 314 10.71 -21.00 0.98
N GLU A 315 10.33 -19.83 1.48
CA GLU A 315 10.69 -19.30 2.79
C GLU A 315 9.49 -19.47 3.70
N VAL A 316 9.71 -19.97 4.92
CA VAL A 316 8.66 -20.13 5.93
C VAL A 316 9.16 -19.58 7.24
N SER A 317 8.42 -18.63 7.81
CA SER A 317 8.69 -18.09 9.14
C SER A 317 7.43 -18.01 9.99
N GLU A 318 7.60 -18.07 11.29
CA GLU A 318 6.57 -17.81 12.29
C GLU A 318 6.99 -16.60 13.11
N ILE A 319 6.08 -15.64 13.26
CA ILE A 319 6.29 -14.38 13.97
C ILE A 319 5.33 -14.37 15.15
N GLU A 320 5.84 -14.11 16.35
CA GLU A 320 5.04 -13.93 17.55
C GLU A 320 5.05 -12.44 17.93
N TYR A 321 3.87 -11.89 18.19
CA TYR A 321 3.68 -10.53 18.64
C TYR A 321 3.02 -10.51 20.02
N PHE A 322 3.30 -9.45 20.77
CA PHE A 322 2.53 -9.06 21.94
C PHE A 322 1.98 -7.64 21.77
N VAL A 323 1.00 -7.30 22.60
CA VAL A 323 0.47 -5.94 22.68
C VAL A 323 1.05 -5.25 23.91
N ASP A 324 1.88 -4.24 23.71
CA ASP A 324 2.50 -3.48 24.82
C ASP A 324 1.49 -2.63 25.60
N GLU A 325 1.94 -1.95 26.65
CA GLU A 325 1.10 -1.06 27.47
C GLU A 325 0.56 0.16 26.72
N GLY A 326 1.22 0.57 25.64
CA GLY A 326 0.75 1.62 24.74
C GLY A 326 -0.20 1.12 23.65
N GLY A 327 -0.52 -0.18 23.61
CA GLY A 327 -1.31 -0.81 22.58
C GLY A 327 -0.59 -1.02 21.25
N LYS A 328 0.73 -0.83 21.19
CA LYS A 328 1.55 -1.19 20.03
C LYS A 328 1.64 -2.69 19.89
N LEU A 329 1.78 -3.14 18.65
CA LEU A 329 2.05 -4.54 18.32
C LEU A 329 3.56 -4.68 18.17
N GLU A 330 4.19 -5.33 19.13
CA GLU A 330 5.64 -5.47 19.16
C GLU A 330 6.00 -6.93 18.86
N GLN A 331 6.96 -7.12 17.96
CA GLN A 331 7.43 -8.44 17.58
C GLN A 331 8.29 -9.04 18.72
N MET A 332 7.83 -10.13 19.33
CA MET A 332 8.57 -10.85 20.39
C MET A 332 9.62 -11.79 19.84
N ASN A 333 9.22 -12.63 18.89
CA ASN A 333 10.03 -13.72 18.36
C ASN A 333 9.77 -13.87 16.86
N ARG A 334 10.81 -14.30 16.13
CA ARG A 334 10.68 -14.76 14.75
C ARG A 334 11.49 -16.02 14.55
N PHE A 335 10.82 -17.09 14.11
CA PHE A 335 11.40 -18.40 13.87
C PHE A 335 11.38 -18.70 12.38
N PHE A 336 12.50 -19.16 11.83
CA PHE A 336 12.58 -19.57 10.43
C PHE A 336 12.62 -21.10 10.33
N GLU A 337 11.70 -21.65 9.55
CA GLU A 337 11.75 -23.04 9.12
C GLU A 337 12.64 -23.17 7.88
N ASP A 338 12.43 -22.29 6.89
CA ASP A 338 13.24 -22.19 5.66
C ASP A 338 13.55 -20.71 5.34
N ILE A 339 14.75 -20.43 4.82
CA ILE A 339 15.15 -19.09 4.35
C ILE A 339 15.54 -19.18 2.88
N ALA A 340 14.73 -18.59 2.01
CA ALA A 340 15.01 -18.51 0.57
C ALA A 340 14.97 -17.06 0.11
N GLY A 341 15.97 -16.62 -0.65
CA GLY A 341 15.99 -15.25 -1.18
C GLY A 341 16.84 -15.08 -2.43
N ARG A 342 16.41 -14.16 -3.30
CA ARG A 342 17.22 -13.60 -4.38
C ARG A 342 17.91 -12.36 -3.83
N TYR A 343 19.23 -12.29 -3.97
CA TYR A 343 20.01 -11.16 -3.49
C TYR A 343 20.87 -10.62 -4.63
N ILE A 344 20.91 -9.30 -4.77
CA ILE A 344 21.74 -8.58 -5.74
C ILE A 344 22.82 -7.85 -4.94
N PRO A 345 24.11 -8.00 -5.30
CA PRO A 345 25.17 -7.28 -4.62
C PRO A 345 25.04 -5.77 -4.89
N GLU A 346 25.54 -4.95 -3.96
CA GLU A 346 25.77 -3.52 -4.22
C GLU A 346 26.70 -3.36 -5.43
N GLU A 347 26.49 -2.31 -6.24
CA GLU A 347 27.21 -2.11 -7.52
C GLU A 347 28.73 -2.38 -7.42
N ASN A 348 29.28 -3.06 -8.44
CA ASN A 348 30.69 -3.43 -8.62
C ASN A 348 31.27 -4.59 -7.76
N SER A 349 30.45 -5.43 -7.12
CA SER A 349 30.97 -6.68 -6.54
C SER A 349 31.29 -7.73 -7.64
N PRO A 350 32.47 -8.35 -7.64
CA PRO A 350 32.85 -9.37 -8.62
C PRO A 350 32.11 -10.71 -8.42
N MET A 351 31.36 -10.88 -7.32
CA MET A 351 30.49 -12.04 -7.12
C MET A 351 29.15 -11.80 -7.81
N ALA A 352 28.77 -12.71 -8.70
CA ALA A 352 27.51 -12.70 -9.41
C ALA A 352 26.31 -12.44 -8.48
N SER A 353 25.27 -11.81 -9.01
CA SER A 353 23.92 -11.98 -8.49
C SER A 353 23.64 -13.45 -8.19
N GLY A 354 22.86 -13.74 -7.13
CA GLY A 354 22.61 -15.14 -6.79
C GLY A 354 21.38 -15.43 -5.95
N ILE A 355 20.88 -16.65 -6.10
CA ILE A 355 19.83 -17.20 -5.23
C ILE A 355 20.52 -17.94 -4.11
N HIS A 356 20.20 -17.55 -2.88
CA HIS A 356 20.62 -18.23 -1.66
C HIS A 356 19.42 -19.04 -1.15
N TYR A 357 19.62 -20.33 -0.96
CA TYR A 357 18.60 -21.22 -0.40
C TYR A 357 19.15 -21.93 0.82
N ILE A 358 18.66 -21.56 2.00
CA ILE A 358 18.97 -22.23 3.27
C ILE A 358 17.78 -23.12 3.63
N LYS A 359 17.95 -24.43 3.49
CA LYS A 359 16.92 -25.42 3.80
C LYS A 359 17.19 -26.11 5.11
N LYS A 360 16.17 -26.28 5.95
CA LYS A 360 16.26 -27.19 7.10
C LYS A 360 16.07 -28.64 6.63
N GLU A 361 17.06 -29.49 6.87
CA GLU A 361 17.01 -30.91 6.53
C GLU A 361 16.28 -31.74 7.60
N SER A 362 15.90 -32.96 7.26
CA SER A 362 15.09 -33.87 8.10
C SER A 362 15.71 -34.21 9.47
N ASP A 363 17.00 -33.96 9.65
CA ASP A 363 17.76 -34.17 10.87
C ASP A 363 18.05 -32.88 11.66
N LYS A 364 17.34 -31.78 11.36
CA LYS A 364 17.49 -30.45 11.96
C LYS A 364 18.79 -29.72 11.60
N ARG A 365 19.60 -30.22 10.64
CA ARG A 365 20.70 -29.44 10.03
C ARG A 365 20.14 -28.48 8.98
N TYR A 366 20.98 -27.59 8.44
CA TYR A 366 20.59 -26.77 7.29
C TYR A 366 21.64 -26.78 6.17
N SER A 367 21.19 -26.74 4.92
CA SER A 367 22.04 -26.66 3.72
C SER A 367 21.88 -25.30 3.05
N LEU A 368 22.97 -24.61 2.71
CA LEU A 368 22.95 -23.35 1.94
C LEU A 368 23.37 -23.62 0.49
N GLN A 369 22.46 -23.42 -0.46
CA GLN A 369 22.78 -23.46 -1.89
C GLN A 369 22.96 -22.02 -2.37
N VAL A 370 24.09 -21.73 -3.01
CA VAL A 370 24.39 -20.42 -3.62
C VAL A 370 24.45 -20.59 -5.14
N ILE A 371 23.55 -19.94 -5.85
CA ILE A 371 23.56 -19.94 -7.32
C ILE A 371 24.23 -18.66 -7.79
N ALA A 372 25.44 -18.71 -8.37
CA ALA A 372 26.11 -17.54 -8.92
C ALA A 372 25.78 -17.37 -10.42
N PHE A 373 25.09 -16.29 -10.81
CA PHE A 373 24.62 -16.08 -12.19
C PHE A 373 25.72 -15.68 -13.20
N SER A 374 26.91 -15.23 -12.80
CA SER A 374 27.89 -14.58 -13.70
C SER A 374 28.78 -15.54 -14.49
N GLN A 375 28.76 -16.84 -14.17
CA GLN A 375 29.67 -17.81 -14.78
C GLN A 375 29.02 -19.15 -15.21
N GLY A 376 27.69 -19.30 -15.06
CA GLY A 376 27.02 -20.57 -15.35
C GLY A 376 27.47 -21.74 -14.46
N SER A 377 28.21 -21.46 -13.38
CA SER A 377 28.74 -22.44 -12.44
C SER A 377 27.85 -22.56 -11.20
N PHE A 378 27.53 -23.80 -10.84
CA PHE A 378 26.78 -24.16 -9.64
C PHE A 378 27.79 -24.46 -8.52
N ALA A 379 27.75 -23.70 -7.43
CA ALA A 379 28.50 -24.04 -6.23
C ALA A 379 27.50 -24.41 -5.12
N VAL A 380 27.39 -25.70 -4.82
CA VAL A 380 26.63 -26.16 -3.66
C VAL A 380 27.61 -26.22 -2.48
N ALA A 381 27.44 -25.34 -1.50
CA ALA A 381 28.24 -25.36 -0.28
C ALA A 381 27.47 -26.07 0.83
N HIS A 382 28.03 -27.15 1.37
CA HIS A 382 27.41 -27.89 2.46
C HIS A 382 27.90 -27.37 3.82
N PHE A 383 26.99 -27.18 4.78
CA PHE A 383 27.30 -26.69 6.12
C PHE A 383 26.89 -27.72 7.17
N THR A 384 27.65 -27.83 8.26
CA THR A 384 27.40 -28.82 9.34
C THR A 384 26.44 -28.30 10.40
N SER A 385 26.32 -26.98 10.56
CA SER A 385 25.51 -26.36 11.60
C SER A 385 25.10 -24.95 11.20
N VAL A 386 23.94 -24.54 11.72
CA VAL A 386 23.39 -23.20 11.61
C VAL A 386 22.99 -22.77 13.00
N ARG A 387 23.66 -21.73 13.50
CA ARG A 387 23.38 -21.16 14.82
C ARG A 387 22.87 -19.74 14.63
N TYR A 388 21.65 -19.51 15.09
CA TYR A 388 21.09 -18.17 15.22
C TYR A 388 21.58 -17.58 16.54
N GLU A 389 22.35 -16.50 16.48
CA GLU A 389 22.72 -15.73 17.67
C GLU A 389 21.99 -14.39 17.63
N LYS A 390 21.16 -14.16 18.64
CA LYS A 390 20.65 -12.82 18.97
C LYS A 390 21.84 -11.99 19.48
N PRO A 391 22.11 -10.79 18.96
CA PRO A 391 23.22 -9.99 19.46
C PRO A 391 22.82 -9.36 20.79
N GLY A 392 23.52 -9.69 21.88
CA GLY A 392 23.55 -8.89 23.12
C GLY A 392 22.22 -8.46 23.75
N GLU A 393 22.31 -7.54 24.70
CA GLU A 393 21.18 -7.01 25.50
C GLU A 393 20.39 -5.88 24.81
N ASP A 394 20.78 -5.47 23.59
CA ASP A 394 20.10 -4.40 22.86
C ASP A 394 19.02 -4.95 21.92
N ASP A 395 17.87 -4.28 21.88
CA ASP A 395 16.65 -4.61 21.12
C ASP A 395 16.78 -4.57 19.58
N SER A 396 17.99 -4.67 19.01
CA SER A 396 18.17 -4.77 17.56
C SER A 396 18.10 -6.23 17.09
N TRP A 397 17.14 -6.52 16.21
CA TRP A 397 16.96 -7.82 15.54
C TRP A 397 17.99 -8.07 14.43
N ASP A 398 19.22 -7.56 14.57
CA ASP A 398 20.33 -7.86 13.66
C ASP A 398 20.79 -9.30 13.90
N GLY A 399 19.96 -10.26 13.45
CA GLY A 399 20.19 -11.68 13.67
C GLY A 399 21.41 -12.14 12.88
N ARG A 400 22.40 -12.71 13.57
CA ARG A 400 23.55 -13.33 12.95
C ARG A 400 23.30 -14.83 12.81
N LEU A 401 23.25 -15.28 11.57
CA LEU A 401 23.24 -16.69 11.22
C LEU A 401 24.68 -17.15 10.98
N TRP A 402 25.23 -17.93 11.90
CA TRP A 402 26.55 -18.53 11.73
C TRP A 402 26.43 -19.87 11.02
N LEU A 403 27.11 -19.99 9.87
CA LEU A 403 27.21 -21.19 9.05
C LEU A 403 28.64 -21.76 9.17
N LYS A 404 28.77 -23.04 9.55
CA LYS A 404 30.09 -23.72 9.59
C LYS A 404 30.27 -24.64 8.38
N SER A 405 31.20 -24.30 7.48
CA SER A 405 31.48 -25.05 6.26
C SER A 405 31.92 -26.49 6.58
N GLN A 406 31.41 -27.48 5.84
CA GLN A 406 31.83 -28.87 5.97
C GLN A 406 33.22 -29.11 5.36
N GLU A 407 33.55 -28.41 4.27
CA GLU A 407 34.78 -28.66 3.51
C GLU A 407 36.04 -28.20 4.23
N ASN A 408 35.96 -27.10 4.99
CA ASN A 408 37.13 -26.49 5.62
C ASN A 408 36.90 -26.00 7.05
N GLY A 409 35.70 -26.22 7.62
CA GLY A 409 35.38 -25.81 8.98
C GLY A 409 35.27 -24.29 9.19
N SER A 410 35.37 -23.48 8.12
CA SER A 410 35.27 -22.02 8.20
C SER A 410 33.87 -21.58 8.67
N LEU A 411 33.82 -20.46 9.40
CA LEU A 411 32.60 -19.83 9.87
C LEU A 411 32.24 -18.65 8.98
N LEU A 412 31.01 -18.65 8.48
CA LEU A 412 30.41 -17.59 7.68
C LEU A 412 29.22 -17.01 8.45
N GLY A 413 29.27 -15.73 8.79
CA GLY A 413 28.14 -15.01 9.39
C GLY A 413 27.25 -14.45 8.30
N LEU A 414 25.93 -14.59 8.42
CA LEU A 414 24.95 -13.85 7.65
C LEU A 414 24.19 -12.95 8.61
N GLU A 415 24.35 -11.64 8.47
CA GLU A 415 23.63 -10.64 9.25
C GLU A 415 22.49 -10.10 8.38
N PHE A 416 21.27 -10.33 8.81
CA PHE A 416 20.08 -9.86 8.11
C PHE A 416 19.62 -8.54 8.73
N SER A 417 19.18 -7.58 7.91
CA SER A 417 18.46 -6.43 8.46
C SER A 417 17.14 -6.89 9.10
N ALA A 418 16.59 -6.09 10.02
CA ALA A 418 15.31 -6.36 10.70
C ALA A 418 14.17 -6.76 9.73
N ASN A 419 14.18 -6.21 8.51
CA ASN A 419 13.16 -6.46 7.48
C ASN A 419 13.55 -7.51 6.42
N ASN A 420 14.69 -8.19 6.58
CA ASN A 420 15.25 -9.13 5.60
C ASN A 420 15.39 -8.51 4.18
N THR A 421 15.71 -7.21 4.14
CA THR A 421 15.94 -6.44 2.90
C THR A 421 17.42 -6.28 2.59
N LYS A 422 18.30 -6.57 3.57
CA LYS A 422 19.75 -6.57 3.43
C LYS A 422 20.30 -7.84 4.05
N LEU A 423 21.30 -8.41 3.39
CA LEU A 423 22.09 -9.55 3.84
C LEU A 423 23.55 -9.14 3.82
N LYS A 424 24.17 -9.05 4.99
CA LYS A 424 25.61 -8.83 5.12
C LYS A 424 26.29 -10.16 5.40
N VAL A 425 27.19 -10.56 4.52
CA VAL A 425 28.04 -11.75 4.71
C VAL A 425 29.30 -11.31 5.45
N ILE A 426 29.52 -11.85 6.64
CA ILE A 426 30.68 -11.61 7.49
C ILE A 426 31.60 -12.83 7.39
N GLN A 427 32.76 -12.66 6.79
CA GLN A 427 33.81 -13.66 6.87
C GLN A 427 34.71 -13.39 8.08
N LYS A 428 35.15 -14.44 8.78
CA LYS A 428 36.01 -14.33 9.98
C LYS A 428 37.36 -13.61 9.72
N ASN A 429 37.76 -13.44 8.46
CA ASN A 429 38.94 -12.69 8.03
C ASN A 429 38.73 -11.17 7.92
N GLY A 430 37.54 -10.65 8.26
CA GLY A 430 37.25 -9.20 8.29
C GLY A 430 36.80 -8.61 6.96
N MET A 431 36.54 -9.42 5.93
CA MET A 431 35.86 -8.97 4.72
C MET A 431 34.35 -9.04 4.89
N ASP A 432 33.71 -7.87 4.83
CA ASP A 432 32.26 -7.70 4.87
C ASP A 432 31.73 -7.43 3.46
N ILE A 433 30.72 -8.17 3.03
CA ILE A 433 30.03 -7.93 1.74
C ILE A 433 28.54 -7.76 2.01
N THR A 434 27.97 -6.63 1.58
CA THR A 434 26.54 -6.34 1.73
C THR A 434 25.79 -6.62 0.44
N TRP A 435 24.69 -7.35 0.57
CA TRP A 435 23.76 -7.70 -0.50
C TRP A 435 22.39 -7.12 -0.18
N TYR A 436 21.65 -6.69 -1.21
CA TYR A 436 20.34 -6.08 -1.09
C TYR A 436 19.29 -6.94 -1.78
N ARG A 437 18.07 -6.92 -1.25
CA ARG A 437 16.91 -7.60 -1.81
C ARG A 437 16.33 -6.85 -3.01
#